data_AF-A0A3S4JRP3-F1
#
_entry.id   AF-A0A3S4JRP3-F1
#
_cell.length_a   1.000
_cell.length_b   1.000
_cell.length_c   1.000
_cell.angle_alpha   90.00
_cell.angle_beta   90.00
_cell.angle_gamma   90.00
#
_symmetry.space_group_name_H-M   'P 1'
#
loop_
_entity.id
_entity.type
_entity.pdbx_description
1 polymer ?
#
loop_
_entity_poly.entity_id
_entity_poly.type
_entity_poly.pdbx_seq_one_letter_code
_entity_poly.pdbx_strand_id
1 'polypeptide(L)'
;MAVLQTLTSRYTHLSVGKKLTLGFFLMLLLAAIIAGAGVYYLNIINARSERINFSDRLNYEINQANYYRALYGQGYRTEFLEKHRVHVENAAKLVTDGQKMEWDRLSYQQLRQLVKMIDEYQQQQQQLLEAIAAKDAIRSSWGWRKSWKTCSRLSASWAAANYSFRSSGSDKR
;
A
#
# COMPACT_ATOMS: atom_id res chain seq x y z
N MET A 1 -1.84 -29.60 54.74
CA MET A 1 -0.94 -29.47 55.91
C MET A 1 0.08 -30.61 56.04
N ALA A 2 -0.28 -31.89 55.85
CA ALA A 2 0.64 -33.03 56.06
C ALA A 2 1.83 -33.13 55.06
N VAL A 3 1.63 -32.73 53.79
CA VAL A 3 2.68 -32.76 52.75
C VAL A 3 3.78 -31.71 53.00
N LEU A 4 3.40 -30.54 53.52
CA LEU A 4 4.36 -29.48 53.88
C LEU A 4 5.22 -29.88 55.08
N GLN A 5 4.65 -30.58 56.07
CA GLN A 5 5.36 -31.07 57.25
C GLN A 5 6.35 -32.21 56.93
N THR A 6 5.99 -33.09 56.00
CA THR A 6 6.88 -34.18 55.54
C THR A 6 8.04 -33.65 54.69
N LEU A 7 7.84 -32.57 53.93
CA LEU A 7 8.91 -31.88 53.19
C LEU A 7 9.88 -31.14 54.13
N THR A 8 9.37 -30.47 55.17
CA THR A 8 10.20 -29.76 56.16
C THR A 8 11.02 -30.70 57.03
N SER A 9 10.45 -31.85 57.44
CA SER A 9 11.17 -32.88 58.20
C SER A 9 12.33 -33.53 57.42
N ARG A 10 12.23 -33.66 56.08
CA ARG A 10 13.34 -34.17 55.25
C ARG A 10 14.37 -33.09 54.91
N TYR A 11 14.02 -31.80 55.02
CA TYR A 11 14.91 -30.67 54.74
C TYR A 11 15.93 -30.43 55.86
N THR A 12 15.61 -30.81 57.10
CA THR A 12 16.51 -30.65 58.26
C THR A 12 17.74 -31.57 58.17
N HIS A 13 17.57 -32.81 57.67
CA HIS A 13 18.61 -33.84 57.56
C HIS A 13 19.45 -33.81 56.27
N LEU A 14 19.21 -32.86 55.35
CA LEU A 14 20.02 -32.71 54.14
C LEU A 14 21.35 -32.01 54.45
N SER A 15 22.46 -32.48 53.87
CA SER A 15 23.75 -31.80 53.98
C SER A 15 23.66 -30.37 53.44
N VAL A 16 24.47 -29.46 53.99
CA VAL A 16 24.45 -28.02 53.67
C VAL A 16 24.48 -27.75 52.16
N GLY A 17 25.22 -28.56 51.38
CA GLY A 17 25.28 -28.46 49.92
C GLY A 17 23.98 -28.79 49.17
N LYS A 18 23.13 -29.68 49.71
CA LYS A 18 21.82 -30.02 49.12
C LYS A 18 20.75 -28.95 49.42
N LYS A 19 20.89 -28.22 50.53
CA LYS A 19 20.03 -27.07 50.86
C LYS A 19 20.34 -25.87 49.96
N LEU A 20 21.63 -25.64 49.68
CA LEU A 20 22.07 -24.57 48.78
C LEU A 20 21.62 -24.80 47.34
N THR A 21 21.82 -26.02 46.81
CA THR A 21 21.38 -26.39 45.46
C THR A 21 19.86 -26.37 45.32
N LEU A 22 19.08 -26.70 46.36
CA LEU A 22 17.62 -26.59 46.30
C LEU A 22 17.15 -25.13 46.20
N GLY A 23 17.75 -24.22 46.98
CA GLY A 23 17.45 -22.79 46.90
C GLY A 23 17.86 -22.19 45.53
N PHE A 24 19.01 -22.60 45.01
CA PHE A 24 19.48 -22.18 43.69
C PHE A 24 18.60 -22.72 42.56
N PHE A 25 18.17 -23.97 42.63
CA PHE A 25 17.24 -24.57 41.68
C PHE A 25 15.88 -23.86 41.70
N LEU A 26 15.38 -23.51 42.89
CA LEU A 26 14.13 -22.76 43.03
C LEU A 26 14.23 -21.37 42.38
N MET A 27 15.38 -20.69 42.54
CA MET A 27 15.65 -19.41 41.87
C MET A 27 15.76 -19.57 40.35
N LEU A 28 16.43 -20.61 39.86
CA LEU A 28 16.53 -20.90 38.43
C LEU A 28 15.15 -21.18 37.82
N LEU A 29 14.30 -21.92 38.53
CA LEU A 29 12.94 -22.22 38.07
C LEU A 29 12.08 -20.94 38.00
N LEU A 30 12.20 -20.05 38.99
CA LEU A 30 11.53 -18.75 38.98
C LEU A 30 12.02 -17.88 37.80
N ALA A 31 13.33 -17.83 37.57
CA ALA A 31 13.93 -17.10 36.45
C ALA A 31 13.46 -17.65 35.09
N ALA A 32 13.37 -18.98 34.95
CA ALA A 32 12.86 -19.63 33.75
C ALA A 32 11.39 -19.29 33.46
N ILE A 33 10.55 -19.23 34.50
CA ILE A 33 9.14 -18.83 34.37
C ILE A 33 9.05 -17.36 33.91
N ILE A 34 9.83 -16.46 34.52
CA ILE A 34 9.85 -15.03 34.15
C ILE A 34 10.35 -14.84 32.71
N ALA A 35 11.42 -15.55 32.32
CA ALA A 35 11.95 -15.50 30.97
C ALA A 35 10.94 -16.05 29.94
N GLY A 36 10.29 -17.18 30.24
CA GLY A 36 9.25 -17.77 29.39
C GLY A 36 8.03 -16.85 29.23
N ALA A 37 7.58 -16.22 30.32
CA ALA A 37 6.52 -15.22 30.28
C ALA A 37 6.94 -14.00 29.46
N GLY A 38 8.17 -13.51 29.61
CA GLY A 38 8.72 -12.39 28.84
C GLY A 38 8.69 -12.66 27.32
N VAL A 39 9.14 -13.83 26.88
CA VAL A 39 9.10 -14.25 25.46
C VAL A 39 7.65 -14.34 24.96
N TYR A 40 6.75 -14.90 25.76
CA TYR A 40 5.33 -15.02 25.40
C TYR A 40 4.65 -13.65 25.22
N TYR A 41 4.88 -12.71 26.15
CA TYR A 41 4.34 -11.35 26.05
C TYR A 41 4.93 -10.55 24.88
N LEU A 42 6.22 -10.72 24.57
CA LEU A 42 6.84 -10.12 23.39
C LEU A 42 6.18 -10.61 22.09
N ASN A 43 5.87 -11.89 21.98
CA ASN A 43 5.15 -12.44 20.82
C ASN A 43 3.74 -11.86 20.67
N ILE A 44 3.00 -11.68 21.76
CA ILE A 44 1.66 -11.05 21.73
C ILE A 44 1.76 -9.58 21.30
N ILE A 45 2.77 -8.86 21.76
CA ILE A 45 3.02 -7.46 21.38
C ILE A 45 3.39 -7.38 19.89
N ASN A 46 4.25 -8.27 19.40
CA ASN A 46 4.63 -8.33 17.99
C ASN A 46 3.41 -8.58 17.08
N ALA A 47 2.54 -9.55 17.42
CA ALA A 47 1.34 -9.84 16.64
C ALA A 47 0.36 -8.64 16.59
N ARG A 48 0.22 -7.87 17.68
CA ARG A 48 -0.57 -6.62 17.65
C ARG A 48 0.12 -5.54 16.83
N SER A 49 1.43 -5.39 16.96
CA SER A 49 2.20 -4.39 16.21
C SER A 49 2.15 -4.65 14.70
N GLU A 50 2.20 -5.91 14.28
CA GLU A 50 2.07 -6.31 12.87
C GLU A 50 0.72 -5.92 12.29
N ARG A 51 -0.38 -6.15 13.02
CA ARG A 51 -1.73 -5.75 12.60
C ARG A 51 -1.91 -4.23 12.52
N ILE A 52 -1.34 -3.47 13.47
CA ILE A 52 -1.38 -2.00 13.45
C ILE A 52 -0.61 -1.48 12.24
N ASN A 53 0.62 -1.95 12.06
CA ASN A 53 1.47 -1.57 10.92
C ASN A 53 0.83 -1.94 9.58
N PHE A 54 0.17 -3.10 9.49
CA PHE A 54 -0.63 -3.48 8.33
C PHE A 54 -1.73 -2.45 8.04
N SER A 55 -2.52 -2.07 9.05
CA SER A 55 -3.63 -1.12 8.86
C SER A 55 -3.14 0.25 8.44
N ASP A 56 -2.05 0.74 9.04
CA ASP A 56 -1.48 2.05 8.73
C ASP A 56 -0.95 2.08 7.29
N ARG A 57 -0.22 1.03 6.89
CA ARG A 57 0.31 0.90 5.52
C ARG A 57 -0.82 0.80 4.51
N LEU A 58 -1.86 0.01 4.79
CA LEU A 58 -2.97 -0.14 3.88
C LEU A 58 -3.74 1.18 3.69
N ASN A 59 -3.97 1.90 4.79
CA ASN A 59 -4.59 3.21 4.76
C ASN A 59 -3.73 4.21 3.95
N TYR A 60 -2.41 4.20 4.15
CA TYR A 60 -1.48 5.02 3.38
C TYR A 60 -1.59 4.73 1.87
N GLU A 61 -1.50 3.46 1.46
CA GLU A 61 -1.57 3.08 0.03
C GLU A 61 -2.91 3.48 -0.59
N ILE A 62 -4.05 3.25 0.09
CA ILE A 62 -5.38 3.65 -0.39
C ILE A 62 -5.49 5.17 -0.53
N ASN A 63 -4.99 5.93 0.44
CA ASN A 63 -5.03 7.40 0.38
C ASN A 63 -4.16 7.95 -0.75
N GLN A 64 -2.96 7.40 -0.95
CA GLN A 64 -2.10 7.78 -2.08
C GLN A 64 -2.75 7.44 -3.41
N ALA A 65 -3.36 6.26 -3.53
CA ALA A 65 -4.11 5.89 -4.72
C ALA A 65 -5.22 6.91 -5.02
N ASN A 66 -6.05 7.26 -4.04
CA ASN A 66 -7.12 8.26 -4.22
C ASN A 66 -6.58 9.65 -4.58
N TYR A 67 -5.48 10.06 -3.95
CA TYR A 67 -4.80 11.32 -4.24
C TYR A 67 -4.36 11.40 -5.70
N TYR A 68 -3.66 10.37 -6.20
CA TYR A 68 -3.19 10.37 -7.59
C TYR A 68 -4.34 10.23 -8.60
N ARG A 69 -5.42 9.53 -8.26
CA ARG A 69 -6.64 9.51 -9.07
C ARG A 69 -7.26 10.90 -9.20
N ALA A 70 -7.30 11.67 -8.11
CA ALA A 70 -7.79 13.05 -8.13
C ALA A 70 -6.90 13.96 -8.98
N LEU A 71 -5.57 13.85 -8.85
CA LEU A 71 -4.62 14.60 -9.68
C LEU A 71 -4.74 14.25 -11.17
N TYR A 72 -4.95 12.98 -11.50
CA TYR A 72 -5.24 12.57 -12.87
C TYR A 72 -6.52 13.21 -13.40
N GLY A 73 -7.60 13.24 -12.61
CA GLY A 73 -8.86 13.88 -12.99
C GLY A 73 -8.74 15.39 -13.26
N GLN A 74 -7.79 16.07 -12.61
CA GLN A 74 -7.53 17.50 -12.81
C GLN A 74 -6.60 17.78 -14.01
N GLY A 75 -5.52 17.00 -14.14
CA GLY A 75 -4.44 17.30 -15.07
C GLY A 75 -4.35 16.40 -16.31
N TYR A 76 -5.09 15.28 -16.35
CA TYR A 76 -5.01 14.22 -17.36
C TYR A 76 -3.58 13.76 -17.68
N ARG A 77 -2.69 13.80 -16.69
CA ARG A 77 -1.29 13.37 -16.85
C ARG A 77 -1.15 11.90 -16.53
N THR A 78 -0.68 11.12 -17.50
CA THR A 78 -0.52 9.66 -17.40
C THR A 78 0.42 9.24 -16.26
N GLU A 79 1.35 10.11 -15.86
CA GLU A 79 2.22 9.88 -14.69
C GLU A 79 1.42 9.64 -13.38
N PHE A 80 0.31 10.34 -13.19
CA PHE A 80 -0.53 10.16 -12.00
C PHE A 80 -1.39 8.89 -12.09
N LEU A 81 -1.77 8.49 -13.30
CA LEU A 81 -2.47 7.23 -13.51
C LEU A 81 -1.58 6.03 -13.17
N GLU A 82 -0.29 6.11 -13.53
CA GLU A 82 0.68 5.07 -13.19
C GLU A 82 0.97 5.02 -11.68
N LYS A 83 1.15 6.18 -11.04
CA LYS A 83 1.31 6.23 -9.57
C LYS A 83 0.08 5.67 -8.84
N HIS A 84 -1.13 6.01 -9.30
CA HIS A 84 -2.37 5.42 -8.80
C HIS A 84 -2.33 3.89 -8.89
N ARG A 85 -1.96 3.33 -10.05
CA ARG A 85 -1.82 1.87 -10.27
C ARG A 85 -0.87 1.22 -9.27
N VAL A 86 0.33 1.79 -9.09
CA VAL A 86 1.33 1.24 -8.16
C VAL A 86 0.77 1.17 -6.73
N HIS A 87 0.10 2.22 -6.25
CA HIS A 87 -0.47 2.24 -4.91
C HIS A 87 -1.62 1.23 -4.72
N VAL A 88 -2.46 1.03 -5.74
CA VAL A 88 -3.50 -0.01 -5.72
C VAL A 88 -2.90 -1.42 -5.68
N GLU A 89 -1.84 -1.67 -6.45
CA GLU A 89 -1.13 -2.96 -6.42
C GLU A 89 -0.44 -3.23 -5.09
N ASN A 90 0.15 -2.20 -4.48
CA ASN A 90 0.72 -2.31 -3.14
C ASN A 90 -0.35 -2.62 -2.10
N ALA A 91 -1.52 -1.96 -2.16
CA ALA A 91 -2.66 -2.26 -1.30
C ALA A 91 -3.14 -3.72 -1.47
N ALA A 92 -3.20 -4.22 -2.71
CA ALA A 92 -3.55 -5.61 -2.98
C ALA A 92 -2.54 -6.59 -2.35
N LYS A 93 -1.24 -6.36 -2.54
CA LYS A 93 -0.17 -7.16 -1.91
C LYS A 93 -0.26 -7.15 -0.40
N LEU A 94 -0.43 -5.97 0.21
CA LEU A 94 -0.58 -5.82 1.66
C LEU A 94 -1.76 -6.64 2.17
N VAL A 95 -2.91 -6.59 1.50
CA VAL A 95 -4.10 -7.34 1.91
C VAL A 95 -3.92 -8.85 1.76
N THR A 96 -3.25 -9.33 0.70
CA THR A 96 -2.86 -10.74 0.57
C THR A 96 -1.90 -11.18 1.68
N ASP A 97 -0.91 -10.35 2.04
CA ASP A 97 0.00 -10.66 3.14
C ASP A 97 -0.71 -10.58 4.50
N GLY A 98 -1.63 -9.64 4.66
CA GLY A 98 -2.49 -9.51 5.83
C GLY A 98 -3.27 -10.79 6.12
N GLN A 99 -3.69 -11.54 5.10
CA GLN A 99 -4.40 -12.83 5.29
C GLN A 99 -3.56 -13.90 6.01
N LYS A 100 -2.23 -13.77 6.00
CA LYS A 100 -1.30 -14.69 6.67
C LYS A 100 -1.15 -14.38 8.17
N MET A 101 -1.63 -13.22 8.63
CA MET A 101 -1.56 -12.81 10.03
C MET A 101 -2.68 -13.46 10.85
N GLU A 102 -2.50 -13.55 12.17
CA GLU A 102 -3.56 -14.00 13.07
C GLU A 102 -4.63 -12.91 13.24
N TRP A 103 -5.89 -13.27 13.02
CA TRP A 103 -7.05 -12.38 13.18
C TRP A 103 -8.12 -13.04 14.04
N ASP A 104 -8.90 -12.23 14.74
CA ASP A 104 -10.18 -12.70 15.25
C ASP A 104 -11.17 -12.93 14.10
N ARG A 105 -12.25 -13.66 14.40
CA ARG A 105 -13.22 -14.10 13.40
C ARG A 105 -13.86 -12.94 12.63
N LEU A 106 -14.15 -11.83 13.30
CA LEU A 106 -14.85 -10.69 12.72
C LEU A 106 -13.89 -9.89 11.83
N SER A 107 -12.70 -9.59 12.32
CA SER A 107 -11.67 -8.92 11.51
C SER A 107 -11.26 -9.76 10.30
N TYR A 108 -11.22 -11.09 10.42
CA TYR A 108 -10.95 -11.95 9.27
C TYR A 108 -12.05 -11.88 8.20
N GLN A 109 -13.32 -11.78 8.60
CA GLN A 109 -14.43 -11.59 7.64
C GLN A 109 -14.33 -10.24 6.93
N GLN A 110 -14.02 -9.17 7.65
CA GLN A 110 -13.81 -7.84 7.07
C GLN A 110 -12.63 -7.83 6.11
N LEU A 111 -11.52 -8.49 6.47
CA LEU A 111 -10.36 -8.63 5.60
C LEU A 111 -10.71 -9.37 4.31
N ARG A 112 -11.48 -10.47 4.37
CA ARG A 112 -11.93 -11.17 3.14
C ARG A 112 -12.80 -10.28 2.26
N GLN A 113 -13.69 -9.50 2.85
CA GLN A 113 -14.50 -8.56 2.09
C GLN A 113 -13.64 -7.48 1.43
N LEU A 114 -12.59 -7.01 2.13
CA LEU A 114 -11.64 -6.04 1.60
C LEU A 114 -10.83 -6.61 0.42
N VAL A 115 -10.38 -7.86 0.51
CA VAL A 115 -9.71 -8.58 -0.60
C VAL A 115 -10.60 -8.57 -1.83
N LYS A 116 -11.87 -8.94 -1.67
CA LYS A 116 -12.84 -8.97 -2.77
C LYS A 116 -13.04 -7.59 -3.39
N MET A 117 -13.21 -6.55 -2.56
CA MET A 117 -13.37 -5.17 -3.06
C MET A 117 -12.15 -4.67 -3.83
N ILE A 118 -10.94 -5.00 -3.39
CA ILE A 118 -9.71 -4.63 -4.10
C ILE A 118 -9.61 -5.36 -5.43
N ASP A 119 -9.94 -6.65 -5.47
CA ASP A 119 -9.93 -7.44 -6.72
C ASP A 119 -10.95 -6.89 -7.74
N GLU A 120 -12.18 -6.61 -7.30
CA GLU A 120 -13.21 -5.96 -8.13
C GLU A 120 -12.73 -4.59 -8.65
N TYR A 121 -12.09 -3.80 -7.79
CA TYR A 121 -11.54 -2.50 -8.19
C TYR A 121 -10.40 -2.65 -9.21
N GLN A 122 -9.52 -3.63 -9.06
CA GLN A 122 -8.44 -3.88 -10.02
C GLN A 122 -8.97 -4.26 -11.40
N GLN A 123 -10.06 -5.04 -11.46
CA GLN A 123 -10.74 -5.36 -12.72
C GLN A 123 -11.32 -4.10 -13.39
N GLN A 124 -11.97 -3.23 -12.61
CA GLN A 124 -12.48 -1.94 -13.13
C GLN A 124 -11.34 -1.03 -13.60
N GLN A 125 -10.22 -1.03 -12.88
CA GLN A 125 -9.04 -0.27 -13.25
C GLN A 125 -8.43 -0.73 -14.57
N GLN A 126 -8.33 -2.04 -14.81
CA GLN A 126 -7.89 -2.62 -16.08
C GLN A 126 -8.76 -2.12 -17.24
N GLN A 127 -10.09 -2.19 -17.09
CA GLN A 127 -11.04 -1.70 -18.10
C GLN A 127 -10.86 -0.20 -18.38
N LEU A 128 -10.63 0.61 -17.35
CA LEU A 128 -10.36 2.03 -17.51
C LEU A 128 -9.05 2.28 -18.28
N LEU A 129 -7.99 1.54 -17.97
CA LEU A 129 -6.70 1.65 -18.66
C LEU A 129 -6.83 1.29 -20.14
N GLU A 130 -7.57 0.21 -20.46
CA GLU A 130 -7.88 -0.18 -21.84
C GLU A 130 -8.66 0.91 -22.59
N ALA A 131 -9.67 1.50 -21.95
CA ALA A 131 -10.46 2.59 -22.53
C ALA A 131 -9.62 3.85 -22.79
N ILE A 132 -8.71 4.19 -21.88
CA ILE A 132 -7.77 5.30 -22.05
C ILE A 132 -6.81 5.02 -23.20
N ALA A 133 -6.24 3.81 -23.27
CA ALA A 133 -5.35 3.40 -24.35
C ALA A 133 -6.05 3.46 -25.72
N ALA A 134 -7.30 2.99 -25.81
CA ALA A 134 -8.10 3.07 -27.03
C ALA A 134 -8.37 4.53 -27.44
N LYS A 135 -8.73 5.38 -26.48
CA LYS A 135 -8.92 6.83 -26.70
C LYS A 135 -7.63 7.49 -27.20
N ASP A 136 -6.49 7.17 -26.61
CA ASP A 136 -5.19 7.74 -27.01
C ASP A 136 -4.74 7.23 -28.38
N ALA A 137 -5.06 5.99 -28.74
CA ALA A 137 -4.83 5.45 -30.08
C ALA A 137 -5.65 6.21 -31.14
N ILE A 138 -6.93 6.48 -30.86
CA ILE A 138 -7.80 7.31 -31.72
C ILE A 138 -7.23 8.73 -31.83
N ARG A 139 -6.84 9.35 -30.71
CA ARG A 139 -6.23 10.68 -30.72
C ARG A 139 -4.95 10.72 -31.56
N SER A 140 -4.14 9.67 -31.48
CA SER A 140 -2.90 9.54 -32.25
C SER A 140 -3.17 9.34 -33.74
N SER A 141 -4.23 8.60 -34.10
CA SER A 141 -4.63 8.36 -35.49
C SER A 141 -5.26 9.59 -36.15
N TRP A 142 -5.87 10.50 -35.37
CA TRP A 142 -6.52 11.72 -35.85
C TRP A 142 -5.61 12.74 -36.53
N GLY A 143 -4.30 12.48 -36.65
CA GLY A 143 -3.45 13.23 -37.58
C GLY A 143 -3.43 14.74 -37.31
N TRP A 144 -3.67 15.18 -36.07
CA TRP A 144 -3.70 16.61 -35.69
C TRP A 144 -2.43 17.36 -36.12
N ARG A 145 -1.32 16.62 -36.23
CA ARG A 145 -0.04 17.11 -36.76
C ARG A 145 -0.11 17.52 -38.25
N LYS A 146 -0.91 16.84 -39.07
CA LYS A 146 -1.16 17.21 -40.47
C LYS A 146 -2.10 18.43 -40.55
N SER A 147 -3.18 18.47 -39.78
CA SER A 147 -4.11 19.62 -39.79
C SER A 147 -3.45 20.91 -39.30
N TRP A 148 -2.57 20.85 -38.29
CA TRP A 148 -1.80 22.00 -37.82
C TRP A 148 -0.82 22.53 -38.88
N LYS A 149 -0.15 21.64 -39.61
CA LYS A 149 0.72 22.00 -40.75
C LYS A 149 -0.08 22.63 -41.89
N THR A 150 -1.30 22.14 -42.15
CA THR A 150 -2.18 22.76 -43.15
C THR A 150 -2.65 24.14 -42.72
N CYS A 151 -3.08 24.30 -41.47
CA CYS A 151 -3.55 25.58 -40.94
C CYS A 151 -2.44 26.65 -40.93
N SER A 152 -1.23 26.27 -40.52
CA SER A 152 -0.05 27.16 -40.56
C SER A 152 0.38 27.52 -41.98
N ARG A 153 0.30 26.58 -42.94
CA ARG A 153 0.52 26.90 -44.37
C ARG A 153 -0.53 27.86 -44.91
N LEU A 154 -1.79 27.69 -44.50
CA LEU A 154 -2.90 28.52 -44.95
C LEU A 154 -2.79 29.94 -44.41
N SER A 155 -2.39 30.11 -43.13
CA SER A 155 -2.11 31.43 -42.56
C SER A 155 -0.92 32.11 -43.23
N ALA A 156 0.17 31.37 -43.51
CA ALA A 156 1.33 31.89 -44.22
C ALA A 156 0.99 32.32 -45.66
N SER A 157 0.20 31.52 -46.40
CA SER A 157 -0.25 31.89 -47.74
C SER A 157 -1.16 33.12 -47.72
N TRP A 158 -2.01 33.25 -46.71
CA TRP A 158 -2.91 34.39 -46.59
C TRP A 158 -2.13 35.67 -46.25
N ALA A 159 -1.12 35.59 -45.38
CA ALA A 159 -0.23 36.71 -45.08
C ALA A 159 0.53 37.20 -46.32
N ALA A 160 1.06 36.28 -47.13
CA ALA A 160 1.74 36.60 -48.39
C ALA A 160 0.80 37.24 -49.41
N ALA A 161 -0.39 36.67 -49.58
CA ALA A 161 -1.42 37.21 -50.48
C ALA A 161 -1.86 38.62 -50.03
N ASN A 162 -2.14 38.82 -48.74
CA ASN A 162 -2.57 40.10 -48.18
C ASN A 162 -1.51 41.21 -48.37
N TYR A 163 -0.22 40.86 -48.30
CA TYR A 163 0.86 41.80 -48.59
C TYR A 163 0.84 42.24 -50.06
N SER A 164 0.69 41.29 -51.00
CA SER A 164 0.60 41.59 -52.44
C SER A 164 -0.66 42.38 -52.83
N PHE A 165 -1.80 42.14 -52.18
CA PHE A 165 -3.03 42.91 -52.39
C PHE A 165 -2.89 44.37 -51.94
N ARG A 166 -2.21 44.63 -50.82
CA ARG A 166 -1.98 46.00 -50.34
C ARG A 166 -0.91 46.75 -51.16
N SER A 167 0.11 46.06 -51.68
CA SER A 167 1.14 46.71 -52.51
C SER A 167 0.66 47.03 -53.92
N SER A 168 -0.22 46.21 -54.51
CA SER A 168 -0.80 46.43 -55.85
C SER A 168 -1.74 47.64 -55.92
N GLY A 169 -2.37 48.02 -54.80
CA GLY A 169 -3.25 49.20 -54.72
C GLY A 169 -2.53 50.55 -54.58
N SER A 170 -1.21 50.56 -54.37
CA SER A 170 -0.44 51.79 -54.14
C SER A 170 0.20 52.39 -55.39
N ASP A 171 0.11 51.70 -56.54
CA ASP A 171 0.82 52.06 -57.79
C ASP A 171 -0.12 52.68 -58.85
N LYS A 172 -1.29 53.17 -58.43
CA LYS A 172 -2.30 53.81 -59.30
C LYS A 172 -2.72 55.22 -58.86
N ARG A 173 -1.82 55.99 -58.26
CA ARG A 173 -2.03 57.44 -58.07
C ARG A 173 -0.88 58.23 -58.65
#